data_AF-A0A433WVC6-F1
#
_entry.id   AF-A0A433WVC6-F1
#
_cell.length_a   1.000
_cell.length_b   1.000
_cell.length_c   1.000
_cell.angle_alpha   90.00
_cell.angle_beta   90.00
_cell.angle_gamma   90.00
#
_symmetry.space_group_name_H-M   'P 1'
#
loop_
_entity.id
_entity.type
_entity.pdbx_description
1 polymer ?
#
loop_
_entity_poly.entity_id
_entity_poly.type
_entity_poly.pdbx_seq_one_letter_code
_entity_poly.pdbx_strand_id
1 'polypeptide(L)'
;MAHPHIIDRLITLHSTGEGNERALTKPASRGKGRKKRGSDAPRPSPVTVPDDTLRRDLAHAIVRCTSFYSLDQREDLVEQSAAFLDALIRLWASRGIDPQAVWREIDHRVQLGNLLNQINRDIPSSVDTARRFWRPSSTKLP
;
A
#
# COMPACT_ATOMS: atom_id res chain seq x y z
N MET A 1 20.73 -10.57 -11.12
CA MET A 1 19.58 -11.17 -10.42
C MET A 1 19.10 -10.13 -9.41
N ALA A 2 18.00 -9.43 -9.69
CA ALA A 2 17.49 -8.38 -8.80
C ALA A 2 16.74 -9.03 -7.63
N HIS A 3 17.14 -8.72 -6.40
CA HIS A 3 16.41 -9.14 -5.21
C HIS A 3 15.04 -8.44 -5.18
N PRO A 4 13.93 -9.14 -4.90
CA PRO A 4 12.63 -8.50 -4.75
C PRO A 4 12.72 -7.48 -3.60
N HIS A 5 12.22 -6.26 -3.83
CA HIS A 5 12.24 -5.20 -2.82
C HIS A 5 11.46 -5.69 -1.61
N ILE A 6 11.87 -5.28 -0.39
CA ILE A 6 11.16 -5.62 0.86
C ILE A 6 9.66 -5.30 0.76
N ILE A 7 9.32 -4.27 -0.03
CA ILE A 7 7.96 -3.84 -0.34
C ILE A 7 7.19 -4.92 -1.13
N ASP A 8 7.79 -5.58 -2.12
CA ASP A 8 7.15 -6.64 -2.91
C ASP A 8 6.77 -7.85 -2.03
N ARG A 9 7.58 -8.13 -1.00
CA ARG A 9 7.31 -9.21 -0.03
C ARG A 9 6.13 -8.88 0.86
N LEU A 10 6.02 -7.63 1.34
CA LEU A 10 4.88 -7.18 2.14
C LEU A 10 3.58 -7.24 1.31
N ILE A 11 3.64 -6.85 0.03
CA ILE A 11 2.49 -6.93 -0.88
C ILE A 11 2.04 -8.38 -1.08
N THR A 12 2.99 -9.29 -1.33
CA THR A 12 2.69 -10.72 -1.59
C THR A 12 1.98 -11.37 -0.39
N LEU A 13 2.38 -11.00 0.83
CA LEU A 13 1.78 -11.52 2.07
C LEU A 13 0.31 -11.10 2.25
N HIS A 14 -0.09 -9.95 1.71
CA HIS A 14 -1.45 -9.43 1.83
C HIS A 14 -2.35 -9.73 0.62
N SER A 15 -1.78 -10.12 -0.52
CA SER A 15 -2.53 -10.47 -1.74
C SER A 15 -3.11 -11.89 -1.78
N THR A 16 -2.76 -12.79 -0.86
CA THR A 16 -3.15 -14.22 -0.90
C THR A 16 -4.60 -14.50 -0.45
N GLY A 17 -5.44 -13.47 -0.31
CA GLY A 17 -6.84 -13.60 0.12
C GLY A 17 -7.86 -13.85 -1.00
N GLU A 18 -7.53 -13.63 -2.27
CA GLU A 18 -8.55 -13.65 -3.34
C GLU A 18 -8.12 -14.43 -4.59
N GLY A 19 -8.83 -15.55 -4.85
CA GLY A 19 -9.14 -16.00 -6.20
C GLY A 19 -8.32 -17.15 -6.79
N ASN A 20 -8.82 -18.39 -6.65
CA ASN A 20 -8.81 -19.31 -7.79
C ASN A 20 -9.94 -20.37 -7.71
N GLU A 21 -11.20 -19.92 -7.72
CA GLU A 21 -12.32 -20.72 -8.20
C GLU A 21 -12.61 -20.32 -9.66
N ARG A 22 -11.96 -21.00 -10.61
CA ARG A 22 -12.48 -21.13 -11.97
C ARG A 22 -12.56 -22.60 -12.33
N ALA A 23 -13.77 -23.12 -12.12
CA ALA A 23 -14.21 -24.43 -12.52
C ALA A 23 -14.11 -24.60 -14.04
N LEU A 24 -13.34 -25.59 -14.47
CA LEU A 24 -13.38 -26.14 -15.82
C LEU A 24 -14.23 -27.41 -15.77
N THR A 25 -15.47 -27.33 -16.24
CA THR A 25 -16.39 -28.48 -16.34
C THR A 25 -16.20 -29.23 -17.66
N LYS A 26 -15.89 -30.53 -17.61
CA LYS A 26 -16.31 -31.54 -18.60
C LYS A 26 -16.46 -32.93 -17.95
N PRO A 27 -17.30 -33.83 -18.51
CA PRO A 27 -18.09 -34.75 -17.69
C PRO A 27 -17.53 -36.18 -17.56
N ALA A 28 -17.86 -36.75 -16.40
CA ALA A 28 -18.19 -38.14 -16.06
C ALA A 28 -17.55 -39.31 -16.84
N SER A 29 -16.70 -40.06 -16.14
CA SER A 29 -16.61 -41.52 -16.31
C SER A 29 -16.78 -42.23 -14.97
N ARG A 30 -17.76 -43.14 -14.90
CA ARG A 30 -18.09 -44.01 -13.77
C ARG A 30 -16.90 -44.89 -13.37
N GLY A 31 -16.55 -44.87 -12.08
CA GLY A 31 -15.66 -45.84 -11.46
C GLY A 31 -16.04 -46.06 -9.99
N LYS A 32 -16.57 -47.25 -9.67
CA LYS A 32 -16.84 -47.72 -8.31
C LYS A 32 -15.52 -47.82 -7.52
N GLY A 33 -15.46 -47.27 -6.31
CA GLY A 33 -14.30 -47.50 -5.45
C GLY A 33 -14.30 -46.77 -4.10
N ARG A 34 -14.79 -47.48 -3.07
CA ARG A 34 -14.21 -47.58 -1.72
C ARG A 34 -14.02 -46.30 -0.87
N LYS A 35 -14.80 -46.26 0.23
CA LYS A 35 -14.65 -45.39 1.42
C LYS A 35 -13.17 -45.14 1.79
N LYS A 36 -12.80 -43.86 1.88
CA LYS A 36 -11.73 -43.38 2.76
C LYS A 36 -12.27 -42.13 3.47
N ARG A 37 -12.51 -42.25 4.78
CA ARG A 37 -12.79 -41.10 5.65
C ARG A 37 -11.51 -40.26 5.69
N GLY A 38 -11.46 -39.21 4.87
CA GLY A 38 -10.48 -38.15 5.02
C GLY A 38 -10.92 -37.29 6.19
N SER A 39 -10.06 -37.16 7.19
CA SER A 39 -10.16 -36.14 8.24
C SER A 39 -10.31 -34.78 7.58
N ASP A 40 -11.47 -34.16 7.75
CA ASP A 40 -11.71 -32.77 7.39
C ASP A 40 -10.89 -31.92 8.36
N ALA A 41 -9.65 -31.62 7.99
CA ALA A 41 -8.82 -30.68 8.74
C ALA A 41 -9.50 -29.31 8.63
N PRO A 42 -9.71 -28.58 9.74
CA PRO A 42 -10.31 -27.26 9.68
C PRO A 42 -9.48 -26.39 8.73
N ARG A 43 -10.08 -25.95 7.62
CA ARG A 43 -9.46 -24.93 6.77
C ARG A 43 -9.27 -23.69 7.66
N PRO A 44 -8.08 -23.08 7.70
CA PRO A 44 -7.91 -21.83 8.44
C PRO A 44 -8.84 -20.80 7.81
N SER A 45 -9.91 -20.43 8.53
CA SER A 45 -10.72 -19.29 8.15
C SER A 45 -9.81 -18.07 8.15
N PRO A 46 -9.84 -17.21 7.11
CA PRO A 46 -9.05 -15.98 7.12
C PRO A 46 -9.41 -15.21 8.39
N VAL A 47 -8.41 -14.96 9.24
CA VAL A 47 -8.58 -14.15 10.44
C VAL A 47 -8.84 -12.72 9.96
N THR A 48 -10.11 -12.36 9.81
CA THR A 48 -10.50 -11.01 9.46
C THR A 48 -10.26 -10.13 10.68
N VAL A 49 -9.20 -9.34 10.64
CA VAL A 49 -8.89 -8.35 11.67
C VAL A 49 -10.02 -7.30 11.70
N PRO A 50 -10.64 -7.02 12.86
CA PRO A 50 -11.72 -6.04 12.95
C PRO A 50 -11.27 -4.63 12.53
N ASP A 51 -12.12 -3.88 11.80
CA ASP A 51 -11.80 -2.52 11.32
C ASP A 51 -11.37 -1.58 12.47
N ASP A 52 -12.03 -1.66 13.63
CA ASP A 52 -11.68 -0.85 14.80
C ASP A 52 -10.25 -1.09 15.30
N THR A 53 -9.74 -2.32 15.16
CA THR A 53 -8.36 -2.63 15.56
C THR A 53 -7.37 -2.05 14.56
N LEU A 54 -7.65 -2.13 13.25
CA LEU A 54 -6.83 -1.49 12.21
C LEU A 54 -6.76 0.02 12.39
N ARG A 55 -7.89 0.65 12.70
CA ARG A 55 -7.96 2.10 12.96
C ARG A 55 -7.18 2.51 14.21
N ARG A 56 -7.25 1.71 15.28
CA ARG A 56 -6.49 1.96 16.51
C ARG A 56 -4.99 1.78 16.29
N ASP A 57 -4.57 0.71 15.63
CA ASP A 57 -3.17 0.45 15.29
C ASP A 57 -2.58 1.63 14.49
N LEU A 58 -3.31 2.08 13.47
CA LEU A 58 -2.92 3.23 12.67
C LEU A 58 -2.79 4.51 13.50
N ALA A 59 -3.79 4.82 14.33
CA ALA A 59 -3.78 6.02 15.18
C ALA A 59 -2.60 6.01 16.16
N HIS A 60 -2.32 4.88 16.80
CA HIS A 60 -1.17 4.75 17.70
C HIS A 60 0.16 4.92 16.97
N ALA A 61 0.31 4.32 15.78
CA ALA A 61 1.53 4.44 14.99
C ALA A 61 1.78 5.90 14.57
N ILE A 62 0.74 6.63 14.14
CA ILE A 62 0.84 8.06 13.80
C ILE A 62 1.33 8.87 15.00
N VAL A 63 0.68 8.72 16.16
CA VAL A 63 1.03 9.47 17.37
C VAL A 63 2.47 9.18 17.78
N ARG A 64 2.90 7.91 17.75
CA ARG A 64 4.27 7.54 18.11
C ARG A 64 5.30 8.09 17.12
N CYS A 65 5.03 8.07 15.82
CA CYS A 65 5.90 8.72 14.84
C CYS A 65 6.11 10.20 15.18
N THR A 66 5.01 10.92 15.47
CA THR A 66 5.11 12.34 15.83
C THR A 66 5.88 12.57 17.13
N SER A 67 5.65 11.73 18.15
CA SER A 67 6.36 11.82 19.43
C SER A 67 7.86 11.57 19.27
N PHE A 68 8.24 10.48 18.59
CA PHE A 68 9.66 10.13 18.40
C PHE A 68 10.39 11.12 17.51
N TYR A 69 9.72 11.72 16.53
CA TYR A 69 10.25 12.84 15.78
C TYR A 69 10.54 14.05 16.68
N SER A 70 9.59 14.44 17.55
CA SER A 70 9.78 15.57 18.47
C SER A 70 10.86 15.33 19.53
N LEU A 71 11.16 14.08 19.84
CA LEU A 71 12.21 13.68 20.80
C LEU A 71 13.57 13.39 20.15
N ASP A 72 13.70 13.57 18.83
CA ASP A 72 14.91 13.25 18.04
C ASP A 72 15.38 11.78 18.20
N GLN A 73 14.43 10.88 18.44
CA GLN A 73 14.69 9.45 18.61
C GLN A 73 14.61 8.75 17.25
N ARG A 74 15.72 8.79 16.50
CA ARG A 74 15.76 8.35 15.10
C ARG A 74 15.41 6.87 14.90
N GLU A 75 15.96 5.97 15.70
CA GLU A 75 15.72 4.53 15.54
C GLU A 75 14.25 4.19 15.81
N ASP A 76 13.69 4.71 16.91
CA ASP A 76 12.27 4.53 17.24
C ASP A 76 11.35 5.17 16.18
N LEU A 77 11.76 6.31 15.61
CA LEU A 77 11.02 6.94 14.52
C LEU A 77 10.99 6.03 13.28
N VAL A 78 12.10 5.38 12.92
CA VAL A 78 12.14 4.45 11.78
C VAL A 78 11.24 3.25 12.04
N GLU A 79 11.31 2.65 13.23
CA GLU A 79 10.48 1.50 13.60
C GLU A 79 8.98 1.84 13.54
N GLN A 80 8.57 2.96 14.17
CA GLN A 80 7.16 3.35 14.17
C GLN A 80 6.68 3.82 12.80
N SER A 81 7.56 4.39 11.97
CA SER A 81 7.22 4.71 10.58
C SER A 81 6.94 3.44 9.76
N ALA A 82 7.70 2.36 9.98
CA ALA A 82 7.43 1.07 9.36
C ALA A 82 6.09 0.49 9.85
N ALA A 83 5.82 0.53 11.15
CA ALA A 83 4.54 0.09 11.72
C ALA A 83 3.35 0.90 11.19
N PHE A 84 3.53 2.20 10.97
CA PHE A 84 2.53 3.07 10.37
C PHE A 84 2.21 2.68 8.93
N LEU A 85 3.23 2.43 8.10
CA LEU A 85 3.04 1.98 6.73
C LEU A 85 2.37 0.61 6.64
N ASP A 86 2.75 -0.32 7.52
CA ASP A 86 2.10 -1.64 7.61
C ASP A 86 0.61 -1.52 7.97
N ALA A 87 0.28 -0.71 8.99
CA ALA A 87 -1.10 -0.45 9.37
C ALA A 87 -1.91 0.20 8.24
N LEU A 88 -1.31 1.13 7.47
CA LEU A 88 -1.94 1.72 6.29
C LEU A 88 -2.25 0.69 5.21
N ILE A 89 -1.29 -0.18 4.89
CA ILE A 89 -1.46 -1.23 3.87
C ILE A 89 -2.59 -2.17 4.27
N ARG A 90 -2.65 -2.58 5.55
CA ARG A 90 -3.72 -3.43 6.08
C ARG A 90 -5.09 -2.74 5.99
N LEU A 91 -5.16 -1.44 6.28
CA LEU A 91 -6.39 -0.65 6.17
C LEU A 91 -6.82 -0.42 4.71
N TRP A 92 -5.89 -0.27 3.78
CA TRP A 92 -6.19 -0.18 2.35
C TRP A 92 -6.78 -1.50 1.85
N ALA A 93 -6.15 -2.62 2.20
CA ALA A 93 -6.64 -3.95 1.86
C ALA A 93 -8.06 -4.19 2.40
N SER A 94 -8.34 -3.81 3.65
CA SER A 94 -9.69 -3.96 4.23
C SER A 94 -10.76 -3.10 3.54
N ARG A 95 -10.36 -2.07 2.79
CA ARG A 95 -11.23 -1.17 2.02
C ARG A 95 -11.22 -1.44 0.52
N GLY A 96 -10.55 -2.49 0.06
CA GLY A 96 -10.42 -2.79 -1.37
C GLY A 96 -9.56 -1.78 -2.14
N ILE A 97 -8.69 -1.03 -1.44
CA ILE A 97 -7.74 -0.11 -2.05
C ILE A 97 -6.47 -0.90 -2.36
N ASP A 98 -6.08 -0.91 -3.64
CA ASP A 98 -4.82 -1.50 -4.09
C ASP A 98 -3.61 -0.65 -3.64
N PRO A 99 -2.67 -1.18 -2.83
CA PRO A 99 -1.47 -0.46 -2.44
C PRO A 99 -0.65 0.04 -3.65
N GLN A 100 -0.64 -0.70 -4.77
CA GLN A 100 0.07 -0.27 -5.98
C GLN A 100 -0.57 0.95 -6.63
N ALA A 101 -1.88 1.14 -6.51
CA ALA A 101 -2.53 2.38 -6.95
C ALA A 101 -2.04 3.57 -6.12
N VAL A 102 -1.90 3.41 -4.80
CA VAL A 102 -1.40 4.47 -3.91
C VAL A 102 0.06 4.81 -4.20
N TRP A 103 0.92 3.81 -4.40
CA TRP A 103 2.33 4.05 -4.73
C TRP A 103 2.51 4.75 -6.08
N ARG A 104 1.72 4.37 -7.10
CA ARG A 104 1.72 5.05 -8.41
C ARG A 104 1.32 6.52 -8.27
N GLU A 105 0.33 6.81 -7.44
CA GLU A 105 -0.10 8.20 -7.20
C GLU A 105 0.99 9.01 -6.48
N ILE A 106 1.68 8.42 -5.50
CA ILE A 106 2.82 9.07 -4.84
C ILE A 106 3.92 9.38 -5.85
N ASP A 107 4.28 8.41 -6.70
CA ASP A 107 5.29 8.59 -7.74
C ASP A 107 4.89 9.70 -8.74
N HIS A 108 3.63 9.70 -9.19
CA HIS A 108 3.10 10.75 -10.07
C HIS A 108 3.21 12.15 -9.44
N ARG A 109 2.89 12.30 -8.15
CA ARG A 109 3.06 13.58 -7.43
C ARG A 109 4.52 14.02 -7.34
N VAL A 110 5.44 13.08 -7.15
CA VAL A 110 6.88 13.38 -7.12
C VAL A 110 7.36 13.83 -8.51
N GLN A 111 6.97 13.12 -9.57
CA GLN A 111 7.31 13.49 -10.95
C GLN A 111 6.79 14.88 -11.30
N LEU A 112 5.53 15.17 -10.97
CA LEU A 112 4.94 16.49 -11.20
C LEU A 112 5.67 17.58 -10.39
N GLY A 113 5.98 17.31 -9.12
CA GLY A 113 6.76 18.23 -8.29
C GLY A 113 8.12 18.56 -8.90
N ASN A 114 8.82 17.57 -9.42
CA ASN A 114 10.11 17.74 -10.10
C ASN A 114 9.98 18.56 -11.38
N LEU A 115 8.96 18.29 -12.20
CA LEU A 115 8.70 19.04 -13.43
C LEU A 115 8.39 20.52 -13.13
N LEU A 116 7.55 20.79 -12.15
CA LEU A 116 7.22 22.17 -11.76
C LEU A 116 8.44 22.91 -11.22
N ASN A 117 9.30 22.23 -10.46
CA ASN A 117 10.57 22.79 -10.01
C ASN A 117 11.49 23.11 -11.19
N GLN A 118 11.58 22.23 -12.19
CA GLN A 118 12.36 22.48 -13.40
C GLN A 118 11.83 23.70 -14.16
N ILE A 119 10.53 23.76 -14.45
CA ILE A 119 9.89 24.92 -15.10
C ILE A 119 10.20 26.20 -14.35
N ASN A 120 10.07 26.21 -13.02
CA ASN A 120 10.35 27.39 -12.19
C ASN A 120 11.82 27.84 -12.25
N ARG A 121 12.77 26.92 -12.48
CA ARG A 121 14.19 27.24 -12.65
C ARG A 121 14.50 27.74 -14.07
N ASP A 122 13.78 27.23 -15.06
CA ASP A 122 14.01 27.52 -16.48
C ASP A 122 13.31 28.82 -16.95
N ILE A 123 12.42 29.41 -16.14
CA ILE A 123 11.82 30.73 -16.43
C ILE A 123 12.92 31.80 -16.46
N PRO A 124 13.15 32.49 -17.60
CA PRO A 124 14.10 33.58 -17.69
C PRO A 124 13.74 34.68 -16.70
N SER A 125 14.74 35.24 -16.02
CA SER A 125 14.55 36.39 -15.13
C SER A 125 14.26 37.65 -15.96
N SER A 126 13.01 37.89 -16.34
CA SER A 126 12.61 39.18 -16.90
C SER A 126 12.48 40.22 -15.78
N VAL A 127 13.01 41.42 -16.00
CA VAL A 127 12.99 42.53 -15.01
C VAL A 127 11.58 43.12 -14.83
N ASP A 128 10.65 42.85 -15.75
CA ASP A 128 9.39 43.59 -15.90
C ASP A 128 8.09 42.86 -15.48
N THR A 129 8.18 41.59 -15.05
CA THR A 129 6.97 40.83 -14.69
C THR A 129 7.13 40.16 -13.33
N ALA A 130 6.18 40.41 -12.43
CA ALA A 130 6.09 39.73 -11.14
C ALA A 130 6.10 38.21 -11.37
N ARG A 131 7.17 37.54 -10.91
CA ARG A 131 7.39 36.10 -11.11
C ARG A 131 6.19 35.30 -10.59
N ARG A 132 5.41 34.71 -11.49
CA ARG A 132 4.37 33.74 -11.15
C ARG A 132 4.99 32.36 -11.11
N PHE A 133 5.30 31.89 -9.90
CA PHE A 133 5.78 30.53 -9.69
C PHE A 133 4.63 29.53 -9.82
N TRP A 134 4.85 28.47 -10.59
CA TRP A 134 3.93 27.34 -10.63
C TRP A 134 4.08 26.54 -9.35
N ARG A 135 3.00 26.42 -8.58
CA ARG A 135 2.96 25.61 -7.34
C ARG A 135 2.29 24.28 -7.61
N PRO A 136 2.71 23.17 -6.97
CA PRO A 136 2.01 21.88 -7.04
C PRO A 136 0.52 21.97 -6.65
N SER A 137 0.16 22.88 -5.74
CA SER A 137 -1.23 23.15 -5.36
C SER A 137 -2.04 23.91 -6.43
N SER A 138 -1.38 24.47 -7.45
CA SER A 138 -2.00 25.25 -8.51
C SER A 138 -2.37 24.41 -9.73
N THR A 139 -1.91 23.15 -9.80
CA THR A 139 -2.29 22.21 -10.85
C THR A 139 -3.51 21.40 -10.38
N LYS A 140 -4.67 21.62 -11.00
CA LYS A 140 -5.79 20.68 -10.95
C LYS A 140 -5.43 19.46 -11.80
N LEU A 141 -4.49 18.64 -11.31
CA LEU A 141 -4.27 17.32 -11.88
C LEU A 141 -5.03 16.32 -11.00
N PRO A 142 -5.88 15.46 -11.62
CA PRO A 142 -6.71 14.49 -10.92
C PRO A 142 -5.89 13.42 -10.20
#